data_AF-A0A519EHX8-F1
#
_entry.id   AF-A0A519EHX8-F1
#
_cell.length_a   1.000
_cell.length_b   1.000
_cell.length_c   1.000
_cell.angle_alpha   90.00
_cell.angle_beta   90.00
_cell.angle_gamma   90.00
#
_symmetry.space_group_name_H-M   'P 1'
#
loop_
_entity.id
_entity.type
_entity.pdbx_description
1 polymer ?
#
loop_
_entity_poly.entity_id
_entity_poly.type
_entity_poly.pdbx_seq_one_letter_code
_entity_poly.pdbx_strand_id
1 'polypeptide(L)'
;MPRSNFPLLALRSTAAVGAVFALLACTTTGPTPGTGKPGTGATPAQPKALFIRPAAGATLSRYDGKRNKGLDIAGNAGDPVIAAADGRVVFVGSQLRGYGNMVIVKHNETFLTAYAHNQAIAVKENQIVRQGQKIAEMG
;
A
#
# COMPACT_ATOMS: atom_id res chain seq x y z
N MET A 1 30.71 -58.09 4.42
CA MET A 1 31.25 -57.60 3.12
C MET A 1 30.07 -57.46 2.16
N PRO A 2 30.00 -56.53 1.18
CA PRO A 2 30.75 -55.29 0.85
C PRO A 2 29.83 -54.03 0.86
N ARG A 3 30.32 -52.81 1.19
CA ARG A 3 31.01 -51.78 0.39
C ARG A 3 30.16 -51.05 -0.69
N SER A 4 29.73 -49.83 -0.31
CA SER A 4 29.93 -48.54 -1.00
C SER A 4 29.96 -48.49 -2.53
N ASN A 5 29.12 -47.64 -3.13
CA ASN A 5 29.43 -47.02 -4.42
C ASN A 5 28.75 -45.64 -4.59
N PHE A 6 29.53 -44.57 -4.41
CA PHE A 6 29.22 -43.21 -4.85
C PHE A 6 30.13 -42.91 -6.07
N PRO A 7 29.61 -42.38 -7.19
CA PRO A 7 30.49 -41.91 -8.26
C PRO A 7 31.09 -40.54 -7.91
N LEU A 8 32.41 -40.50 -8.02
CA LEU A 8 33.34 -39.38 -7.86
C LEU A 8 33.57 -38.69 -9.22
N LEU A 9 34.12 -37.46 -9.19
CA LEU A 9 34.69 -36.66 -10.29
C LEU A 9 33.65 -35.94 -11.20
N ALA A 10 33.76 -34.64 -11.46
CA ALA A 10 34.97 -34.00 -11.97
C ALA A 10 35.15 -32.54 -11.53
N LEU A 11 36.42 -32.26 -11.19
CA LEU A 11 37.08 -30.99 -10.94
C LEU A 11 37.49 -30.33 -12.28
N ARG A 12 37.17 -29.04 -12.48
CA ARG A 12 37.87 -28.11 -13.40
C ARG A 12 37.74 -26.69 -12.81
N SER A 13 38.75 -26.20 -12.08
CA SER A 13 39.90 -25.43 -12.56
C SER A 13 39.60 -23.97 -12.96
N THR A 14 39.81 -23.09 -11.98
CA THR A 14 40.56 -21.80 -11.97
C THR A 14 40.90 -21.04 -13.26
N ALA A 15 40.59 -19.74 -13.26
CA ALA A 15 41.49 -18.61 -13.57
C ALA A 15 40.83 -17.31 -13.01
N ALA A 16 41.38 -16.57 -12.03
CA ALA A 16 42.50 -15.60 -12.11
C ALA A 16 42.22 -14.43 -13.09
N VAL A 17 42.45 -13.13 -12.86
CA VAL A 17 43.13 -12.27 -11.85
C VAL A 17 42.75 -10.81 -12.23
N GLY A 18 42.78 -9.86 -11.26
CA GLY A 18 42.86 -8.41 -11.50
C GLY A 18 42.58 -7.61 -10.22
N ALA A 19 43.54 -7.50 -9.28
CA ALA A 19 44.51 -6.38 -9.14
C ALA A 19 43.82 -5.01 -8.90
N VAL A 20 43.53 -4.65 -7.64
CA VAL A 20 44.32 -3.81 -6.70
C VAL A 20 44.44 -2.34 -7.12
N PHE A 21 43.79 -1.46 -6.35
CA PHE A 21 44.29 -0.11 -6.04
C PHE A 21 43.96 0.25 -4.58
N ALA A 22 45.01 0.45 -3.79
CA ALA A 22 45.04 1.06 -2.47
C ALA A 22 45.11 2.60 -2.64
N LEU A 23 44.90 3.52 -1.69
CA LEU A 23 45.32 3.61 -0.29
C LEU A 23 44.80 4.98 0.26
N LEU A 24 44.77 5.13 1.60
CA LEU A 24 44.77 6.36 2.43
C LEU A 24 43.43 7.10 2.67
N ALA A 25 43.11 7.70 3.83
CA ALA A 25 43.52 7.63 5.24
C ALA A 25 42.72 8.72 6.03
N CYS A 26 42.67 8.63 7.37
CA CYS A 26 42.42 9.71 8.36
C CYS A 26 40.96 10.25 8.45
N THR A 27 40.36 10.71 9.56
CA THR A 27 40.65 10.89 10.99
C THR A 27 39.35 11.43 11.65
N THR A 28 39.12 11.05 12.92
CA THR A 28 38.62 11.90 14.04
C THR A 28 37.20 12.53 14.07
N THR A 29 36.58 12.35 15.25
CA THR A 29 35.69 13.30 16.01
C THR A 29 34.17 13.14 15.85
N GLY A 30 33.51 12.87 16.99
CA GLY A 30 32.04 12.83 17.14
C GLY A 30 31.39 14.22 17.09
N PRO A 31 30.05 14.29 17.27
CA PRO A 31 29.56 14.67 18.61
C PRO A 31 28.25 13.99 19.04
N THR A 32 28.07 13.85 20.36
CA THR A 32 26.76 13.77 21.04
C THR A 32 26.37 15.19 21.46
N PRO A 33 25.23 15.73 21.02
CA PRO A 33 24.14 16.13 21.94
C PRO A 33 22.75 16.00 21.27
N GLY A 34 21.60 15.94 21.97
CA GLY A 34 21.32 16.22 23.36
C GLY A 34 19.89 15.81 23.72
N THR A 35 19.66 15.80 25.03
CA THR A 35 18.35 15.65 25.67
C THR A 35 17.41 16.78 25.25
N GLY A 36 16.25 16.43 24.70
CA GLY A 36 15.12 17.34 24.49
C GLY A 36 13.79 16.60 24.67
N LYS A 37 13.18 16.74 25.84
CA LYS A 37 11.75 16.51 26.14
C LYS A 37 11.34 17.65 27.09
N PRO A 38 10.11 18.21 27.12
CA PRO A 38 8.83 17.78 26.51
C PRO A 38 8.04 18.87 25.75
N GLY A 39 7.10 18.44 24.91
CA GLY A 39 5.97 19.26 24.45
C GLY A 39 4.78 18.39 24.06
N THR A 40 3.89 18.12 25.01
CA THR A 40 2.51 17.71 24.71
C THR A 40 1.79 18.93 24.16
N GLY A 41 1.15 18.81 23.00
CA GLY A 41 0.17 19.80 22.56
C GLY A 41 0.33 20.28 21.12
N ALA A 42 0.06 19.41 20.17
CA ALA A 42 -0.66 19.77 18.96
C ALA A 42 -1.29 18.50 18.43
N THR A 43 -2.60 18.33 18.65
CA THR A 43 -3.39 17.52 17.73
C THR A 43 -3.00 17.99 16.33
N PRO A 44 -2.43 17.14 15.46
CA PRO A 44 -2.12 17.57 14.11
C PRO A 44 -3.40 18.14 13.54
N ALA A 45 -3.37 19.40 13.09
CA ALA A 45 -4.44 19.98 12.31
C ALA A 45 -4.72 18.96 11.20
N GLN A 46 -5.87 18.27 11.31
CA GLN A 46 -6.22 17.18 10.41
C GLN A 46 -6.11 17.78 9.01
N PRO A 47 -5.15 17.33 8.18
CA PRO A 47 -5.03 17.88 6.85
C PRO A 47 -6.39 17.65 6.20
N LYS A 48 -6.94 18.68 5.57
CA LYS A 48 -8.06 18.53 4.66
C LYS A 48 -7.63 17.43 3.70
N ALA A 49 -8.17 16.22 3.87
CA ALA A 49 -7.81 15.11 3.01
C ALA A 49 -8.23 15.53 1.60
N LEU A 50 -7.24 15.84 0.77
CA LEU A 50 -7.46 16.18 -0.62
C LEU A 50 -7.78 14.86 -1.32
N PHE A 51 -9.06 14.53 -1.39
CA PHE A 51 -9.52 13.31 -2.06
C PHE A 51 -9.41 13.48 -3.57
N ILE A 52 -8.70 12.56 -4.24
CA ILE A 52 -8.75 12.43 -5.70
C ILE A 52 -9.97 11.60 -6.09
N ARG A 53 -10.32 11.65 -7.39
CA ARG A 53 -11.36 10.78 -7.93
C ARG A 53 -10.88 9.33 -7.93
N PRO A 54 -11.66 8.37 -7.41
CA PRO A 54 -11.27 6.97 -7.36
C PRO A 54 -11.48 6.20 -8.68
N ALA A 55 -12.20 6.79 -9.63
CA ALA A 55 -12.41 6.27 -10.98
C ALA A 55 -12.54 7.42 -11.99
N ALA A 56 -12.20 7.14 -13.25
CA ALA A 56 -12.13 8.15 -14.31
C ALA A 56 -13.49 8.48 -14.95
N GLY A 57 -14.49 7.60 -14.85
CA GLY A 57 -15.75 7.78 -15.57
C GLY A 57 -16.65 8.89 -15.03
N ALA A 58 -17.74 9.13 -15.75
CA ALA A 58 -18.72 10.17 -15.42
C ALA A 58 -19.47 9.83 -14.13
N THR A 59 -19.95 10.85 -13.41
CA THR A 59 -20.84 10.61 -12.27
C THR A 59 -22.24 10.27 -12.77
N LEU A 60 -22.73 9.08 -12.43
CA LEU A 60 -24.08 8.63 -12.77
C LEU A 60 -25.11 9.18 -11.79
N SER A 61 -24.78 9.11 -10.50
CA SER A 61 -25.65 9.57 -9.42
C SER A 61 -24.85 10.32 -8.37
N ARG A 62 -25.47 11.35 -7.80
CA ARG A 62 -24.92 12.12 -6.70
C ARG A 62 -25.64 11.73 -5.40
N TYR A 63 -25.02 12.07 -4.29
CA TYR A 63 -25.64 11.98 -2.97
C TYR A 63 -26.93 12.82 -2.92
N ASP A 64 -28.05 12.20 -2.55
CA ASP A 64 -29.34 12.88 -2.37
C ASP A 64 -29.91 12.69 -0.95
N GLY A 65 -29.23 11.92 -0.10
CA GLY A 65 -29.64 11.64 1.28
C GLY A 65 -30.89 10.78 1.44
N LYS A 66 -31.54 10.35 0.34
CA LYS A 66 -32.74 9.52 0.36
C LYS A 66 -32.50 8.18 -0.33
N ARG A 67 -32.09 8.20 -1.59
CA ARG A 67 -31.93 7.00 -2.43
C ARG A 67 -30.46 6.62 -2.57
N ASN A 68 -29.59 7.60 -2.83
CA ASN A 68 -28.16 7.42 -2.92
C ASN A 68 -27.45 8.05 -1.72
N LYS A 69 -26.72 7.20 -0.99
CA LYS A 69 -25.94 7.56 0.19
C LYS A 69 -24.46 7.85 -0.14
N GLY A 70 -24.12 7.93 -1.42
CA GLY A 70 -22.77 8.14 -1.91
C GLY A 70 -22.74 8.73 -3.32
N LEU A 71 -21.70 8.37 -4.06
CA LEU A 71 -21.42 8.85 -5.42
C LEU A 71 -21.28 7.64 -6.34
N ASP A 72 -22.12 7.53 -7.36
CA ASP A 72 -22.01 6.48 -8.37
C ASP A 72 -21.16 7.00 -9.52
N ILE A 73 -20.09 6.28 -9.85
CA ILE A 73 -19.17 6.62 -10.94
C ILE A 73 -19.28 5.54 -12.00
N ALA A 74 -19.47 5.95 -13.25
CA ALA A 74 -19.50 5.07 -14.39
C ALA A 74 -18.13 4.43 -14.63
N GLY A 75 -18.13 3.24 -15.18
CA GLY A 75 -16.97 2.64 -15.82
C GLY A 75 -17.26 1.20 -16.21
N ASN A 76 -16.24 0.52 -16.71
CA ASN A 76 -16.36 -0.83 -17.22
C ASN A 76 -15.97 -1.84 -16.13
N ALA A 77 -16.53 -3.05 -16.21
CA ALA A 77 -16.09 -4.16 -15.38
C ALA A 77 -14.58 -4.40 -15.59
N GLY A 78 -13.81 -4.45 -14.50
CA GLY A 78 -12.35 -4.58 -14.54
C GLY A 78 -11.57 -3.27 -14.51
N ASP A 79 -12.22 -2.12 -14.65
CA ASP A 79 -11.53 -0.84 -14.52
C ASP A 79 -10.94 -0.69 -13.11
N PRO A 80 -9.72 -0.12 -13.00
CA PRO A 80 -9.04 0.00 -11.72
C PRO A 80 -9.73 1.05 -10.84
N VAL A 81 -10.08 0.66 -9.61
CA VAL A 81 -10.51 1.57 -8.55
C VAL A 81 -9.29 1.93 -7.71
N ILE A 82 -9.02 3.23 -7.57
CA ILE A 82 -7.88 3.74 -6.82
C ILE A 82 -8.31 4.35 -5.48
N ALA A 83 -7.42 4.31 -4.49
CA ALA A 83 -7.65 4.97 -3.21
C ALA A 83 -7.68 6.50 -3.38
N ALA A 84 -8.76 7.13 -2.91
CA ALA A 84 -8.95 8.57 -3.00
C ALA A 84 -7.93 9.38 -2.18
N ALA A 85 -7.36 8.79 -1.12
CA ALA A 85 -6.31 9.40 -0.30
C ALA A 85 -5.50 8.29 0.40
N ASP A 86 -4.38 8.66 1.03
CA ASP A 86 -3.59 7.74 1.85
C ASP A 86 -4.40 7.28 3.06
N GLY A 87 -4.26 6.01 3.46
CA GLY A 87 -4.98 5.49 4.61
C GLY A 87 -4.69 4.03 4.91
N ARG A 88 -5.46 3.49 5.85
CA ARG A 88 -5.44 2.07 6.23
C ARG A 88 -6.76 1.43 5.84
N VAL A 89 -6.67 0.27 5.19
CA VAL A 89 -7.84 -0.58 4.91
C VAL A 89 -8.33 -1.15 6.23
N VAL A 90 -9.57 -0.84 6.60
CA VAL A 90 -10.19 -1.31 7.85
C VAL A 90 -11.25 -2.38 7.63
N PHE A 91 -11.66 -2.59 6.38
CA PHE A 91 -12.63 -3.62 6.01
C PHE A 91 -12.43 -4.05 4.56
N VAL A 92 -12.51 -5.36 4.32
CA VAL A 92 -12.51 -5.99 3.00
C VAL A 92 -13.49 -7.16 3.02
N GLY A 93 -14.51 -7.13 2.17
CA GLY A 93 -15.37 -8.30 1.99
C GLY A 93 -16.74 -8.00 1.40
N SER A 94 -17.56 -9.05 1.32
CA SER A 94 -18.92 -9.03 0.77
C SER A 94 -20.02 -9.31 1.81
N GLN A 95 -19.66 -9.28 3.10
CA GLN A 95 -20.55 -9.61 4.21
C GLN A 95 -21.69 -8.59 4.41
N LEU A 96 -21.55 -7.39 3.84
CA LEU A 96 -22.56 -6.34 3.92
C LEU A 96 -23.57 -6.51 2.77
N ARG A 97 -24.77 -7.00 3.12
CA ARG A 97 -25.85 -7.24 2.16
C ARG A 97 -26.17 -5.95 1.39
N GLY A 98 -26.18 -6.07 0.06
CA GLY A 98 -26.51 -4.96 -0.85
C GLY A 98 -25.32 -4.15 -1.36
N TYR A 99 -24.12 -4.31 -0.79
CA TYR A 99 -22.91 -3.59 -1.25
C TYR A 99 -21.98 -4.44 -2.12
N GLY A 100 -22.14 -5.76 -2.14
CA GLY A 100 -21.22 -6.66 -2.84
C GLY A 100 -19.82 -6.60 -2.25
N ASN A 101 -18.79 -6.81 -3.07
CA ASN A 101 -17.42 -6.70 -2.58
C ASN A 101 -17.10 -5.24 -2.28
N MET A 102 -16.73 -4.98 -1.04
CA MET A 102 -16.53 -3.64 -0.50
C MET A 102 -15.19 -3.51 0.20
N VAL A 103 -14.58 -2.34 0.05
CA VAL A 103 -13.37 -1.93 0.75
C VAL A 103 -13.65 -0.63 1.49
N ILE A 104 -13.26 -0.55 2.76
CA ILE A 104 -13.30 0.70 3.52
C ILE A 104 -11.88 1.11 3.89
N VAL A 105 -11.52 2.34 3.54
CA VAL A 105 -10.23 2.94 3.87
C VAL A 105 -10.44 4.04 4.89
N LYS A 106 -9.81 3.90 6.05
CA LYS A 106 -9.72 4.95 7.07
C LYS A 106 -8.52 5.83 6.75
N HIS A 107 -8.76 7.12 6.51
CA HIS A 107 -7.69 8.08 6.20
C HIS A 107 -7.17 8.74 7.48
N ASN A 108 -8.07 9.10 8.39
CA ASN A 108 -7.76 9.69 9.68
C ASN A 108 -8.93 9.47 10.67
N GLU A 109 -9.02 10.25 11.74
CA GLU A 109 -10.06 10.08 12.77
C GLU A 109 -11.45 10.51 12.29
N THR A 110 -11.50 11.41 11.31
CA THR A 110 -12.74 12.05 10.85
C THR A 110 -13.23 11.50 9.51
N PHE A 111 -12.32 11.01 8.66
CA PHE A 111 -12.64 10.63 7.28
C PHE A 111 -12.41 9.15 6.99
N LEU A 112 -13.45 8.54 6.41
CA LEU A 112 -13.41 7.20 5.81
C LEU A 112 -13.95 7.28 4.38
N THR A 113 -13.40 6.45 3.50
CA THR A 113 -13.96 6.21 2.17
C THR A 113 -14.37 4.77 2.02
N ALA A 114 -15.50 4.57 1.34
CA ALA A 114 -16.12 3.27 1.13
C ALA A 114 -16.27 3.05 -0.38
N TYR A 115 -15.71 1.95 -0.87
CA TYR A 115 -15.78 1.53 -2.27
C TYR A 115 -16.58 0.24 -2.31
N ALA A 116 -17.79 0.28 -2.87
CA ALA A 116 -18.69 -0.87 -2.99
C ALA A 116 -18.90 -1.22 -4.47
N HIS A 117 -19.64 -2.31 -4.75
CA HIS A 117 -19.90 -2.80 -6.10
C HIS A 117 -18.60 -2.97 -6.91
N ASN A 118 -17.66 -3.68 -6.30
CA ASN A 118 -16.44 -4.12 -6.97
C ASN A 118 -16.58 -5.59 -7.37
N GLN A 119 -16.02 -5.98 -8.49
CA GLN A 119 -15.92 -7.39 -8.86
C GLN A 119 -14.82 -8.12 -8.07
N ALA A 120 -13.71 -7.44 -7.81
CA ALA A 120 -12.51 -8.02 -7.19
C ALA A 120 -11.80 -6.99 -6.33
N ILE A 121 -11.17 -7.48 -5.25
CA ILE A 121 -10.43 -6.64 -4.30
C ILE A 121 -8.94 -7.00 -4.40
N ALA A 122 -8.09 -5.99 -4.58
CA ALA A 122 -6.65 -6.15 -4.74
C ALA A 122 -5.87 -5.95 -3.43
N VAL A 123 -6.54 -5.53 -2.36
CA VAL A 123 -5.94 -5.23 -1.04
C VAL A 123 -6.50 -6.13 0.06
N LYS A 124 -5.80 -6.15 1.20
CA LYS A 124 -6.19 -6.91 2.39
C LYS A 124 -6.54 -5.98 3.55
N GLU A 125 -7.28 -6.50 4.51
CA GLU A 125 -7.53 -5.79 5.77
C GLU A 125 -6.22 -5.42 6.47
N ASN A 126 -6.23 -4.29 7.17
CA ASN A 126 -5.08 -3.68 7.83
C ASN A 126 -3.93 -3.23 6.91
N GLN A 127 -4.04 -3.39 5.60
CA GLN A 127 -3.04 -2.90 4.65
C GLN A 127 -3.01 -1.36 4.60
N ILE A 128 -1.81 -0.79 4.53
CA ILE A 128 -1.63 0.63 4.24
C ILE A 128 -1.71 0.85 2.73
N VAL A 129 -2.54 1.80 2.32
CA VAL A 129 -2.71 2.20 0.92
C VAL A 129 -2.34 3.65 0.75
N ARG A 130 -1.75 3.98 -0.40
CA ARG A 130 -1.43 5.35 -0.78
C ARG A 130 -2.47 5.94 -1.71
N GLN A 131 -2.58 7.26 -1.73
CA GLN A 131 -3.40 7.96 -2.70
C GLN A 131 -3.03 7.52 -4.13
N GLY A 132 -4.04 7.18 -4.94
CA GLY A 132 -3.85 6.72 -6.32
C GLY A 132 -3.45 5.25 -6.46
N GLN A 133 -3.24 4.53 -5.37
CA GLN A 133 -2.97 3.10 -5.41
C GLN A 133 -4.23 2.32 -5.81
N LYS A 134 -4.10 1.33 -6.72
CA LYS A 134 -5.19 0.40 -7.05
C LYS A 134 -5.56 -0.42 -5.81
N ILE A 135 -6.85 -0.39 -5.46
CA ILE A 135 -7.41 -1.12 -4.31
C ILE A 135 -8.42 -2.19 -4.73
N ALA A 136 -9.09 -2.00 -5.85
CA ALA A 136 -10.13 -2.91 -6.33
C ALA A 136 -10.31 -2.79 -7.85
N GLU A 137 -11.20 -3.61 -8.39
CA GLU A 137 -11.66 -3.57 -9.77
C GLU A 137 -13.17 -3.38 -9.79
N MET A 138 -13.66 -2.49 -10.64
CA MET A 138 -15.10 -2.20 -10.75
C MET A 138 -15.88 -3.42 -11.25
N GLY A 139 -17.11 -3.62 -10.74
CA GLY A 139 -18.08 -4.57 -11.30
C GLY A 139 -19.27 -4.91 -10.41
#